data_AF-A0A831X153-F1
#
_entry.id   AF-A0A831X153-F1
#
_cell.length_a   1.000
_cell.length_b   1.000
_cell.length_c   1.000
_cell.angle_alpha   90.00
_cell.angle_beta   90.00
_cell.angle_gamma   90.00
#
_symmetry.space_group_name_H-M   'P 1'
#
loop_
_entity.id
_entity.type
_entity.pdbx_description
1 polymer ?
#
loop_
_entity_poly.entity_id
_entity_poly.type
_entity_poly.pdbx_seq_one_letter_code
_entity_poly.pdbx_strand_id
1 'polypeptide(L)'
;MTFAAEDFHDLIRLLEQHPEWRAELRRLVLSDEVLALPAIVARLAQAQEQTQESLRSLAARVDDLAVRLEQLTARMDQLVVIQTRAEERLERLEAGIARLATEQRRTNQELGALSELVGARAETDAEIVLLTVLEQHGYQILADPGPIAVDGEVDVAVPVRDPDGRQLWAVVQAKARLHRADVRAWVRSLRSAQFRSRLAEGGVAGPLLPYAFGLRVYRDAEEEGLLSGVGILGPRGERVPPRAPIA
;
A
#
# COMPACT_ATOMS: atom_id res chain seq x y z
N MET A 1 90.41 -45.52 66.46
CA MET A 1 89.24 -45.21 67.31
C MET A 1 88.06 -45.96 66.70
N THR A 2 87.54 -46.98 67.39
CA THR A 2 86.35 -47.73 66.97
C THR A 2 85.12 -46.98 67.46
N PHE A 3 84.30 -46.47 66.56
CA PHE A 3 83.02 -45.86 66.89
C PHE A 3 82.03 -46.99 67.24
N ALA A 4 81.60 -47.07 68.50
CA ALA A 4 80.69 -48.08 69.02
C ALA A 4 79.23 -47.56 69.09
N ALA A 5 78.27 -48.47 69.29
CA ALA A 5 76.84 -48.12 69.33
C ALA A 5 76.47 -47.21 70.52
N GLU A 6 77.20 -47.28 71.63
CA GLU A 6 77.02 -46.39 72.79
C GLU A 6 77.43 -44.94 72.44
N ASP A 7 78.51 -44.77 71.69
CA ASP A 7 78.99 -43.46 71.21
C ASP A 7 77.96 -42.74 70.32
N PHE A 8 77.15 -43.51 69.57
CA PHE A 8 76.08 -42.95 68.75
C PHE A 8 74.89 -42.42 69.58
N HIS A 9 74.55 -43.09 70.69
CA HIS A 9 73.49 -42.63 71.59
C HIS A 9 73.91 -41.38 72.38
N ASP A 10 75.18 -41.29 72.76
CA ASP A 10 75.73 -40.09 73.39
C ASP A 10 75.81 -38.90 72.42
N LEU A 11 76.14 -39.16 71.14
CA LEU A 11 76.04 -38.16 70.08
C LEU A 11 74.59 -37.65 69.92
N ILE A 12 73.59 -38.51 69.95
CA ILE A 12 72.18 -38.10 69.89
C ILE A 12 71.82 -37.20 71.09
N ARG A 13 72.20 -37.59 72.31
CA ARG A 13 71.93 -36.76 73.51
C ARG A 13 72.61 -35.39 73.45
N LEU A 14 73.84 -35.32 72.92
CA LEU A 14 74.55 -34.04 72.73
C LEU A 14 73.88 -33.16 71.67
N LEU A 15 73.39 -33.74 70.57
CA LEU A 15 72.66 -33.00 69.52
C LEU A 15 71.27 -32.51 69.98
N GLU A 16 70.65 -33.18 70.95
CA GLU A 16 69.41 -32.71 71.58
C GLU A 16 69.65 -31.51 72.51
N GLN A 17 70.79 -31.47 73.20
CA GLN A 17 71.17 -30.39 74.11
C GLN A 17 71.74 -29.16 73.38
N HIS A 18 72.30 -29.34 72.18
CA HIS A 18 72.90 -28.29 71.36
C HIS A 18 72.22 -28.15 69.98
N PRO A 19 71.13 -27.35 69.88
CA PRO A 19 70.38 -27.17 68.62
C PRO A 19 71.23 -26.69 67.44
N GLU A 20 72.27 -25.90 67.72
CA GLU A 20 73.24 -25.39 66.75
C GLU A 20 74.07 -26.52 66.11
N TRP A 21 74.51 -27.51 66.88
CA TRP A 21 75.27 -28.65 66.36
C TRP A 21 74.37 -29.59 65.54
N ARG A 22 73.11 -29.73 65.95
CA ARG A 22 72.10 -30.45 65.17
C ARG A 22 71.81 -29.78 63.83
N ALA A 23 71.79 -28.45 63.77
CA ALA A 23 71.61 -27.71 62.53
C ALA A 23 72.82 -27.87 61.59
N GLU A 24 74.04 -27.80 62.13
CA GLU A 24 75.27 -27.96 61.35
C GLU A 24 75.44 -29.40 60.82
N LEU A 25 75.22 -30.41 61.67
CA LEU A 25 75.23 -31.81 61.25
C LEU A 25 74.16 -32.08 60.18
N ARG A 26 72.98 -31.47 60.31
CA ARG A 26 71.90 -31.58 59.32
C ARG A 26 72.34 -31.01 57.95
N ARG A 27 73.05 -29.89 57.90
CA ARG A 27 73.57 -29.29 56.67
C ARG A 27 74.74 -30.08 56.05
N LEU A 28 75.53 -30.76 56.88
CA LEU A 28 76.64 -31.61 56.41
C LEU A 28 76.16 -32.97 55.88
N VAL A 29 75.11 -33.55 56.48
CA VAL A 29 74.56 -34.86 56.11
C VAL A 29 73.48 -34.76 55.02
N LEU A 30 72.67 -33.70 55.04
CA LEU A 30 71.63 -33.44 54.04
C LEU A 30 72.04 -32.22 53.21
N SER A 31 72.02 -32.36 51.88
CA SER A 31 72.26 -31.22 51.00
C SER A 31 71.18 -30.14 51.16
N ASP A 32 71.55 -28.89 50.86
CA ASP A 32 70.61 -27.75 50.91
C ASP A 32 69.37 -27.97 50.04
N GLU A 33 69.50 -28.73 48.94
CA GLU A 33 68.38 -29.14 48.08
C GLU A 33 67.33 -29.95 48.84
N VAL A 34 67.77 -30.95 49.63
CA VAL A 34 66.88 -31.82 50.42
C VAL A 34 66.23 -31.03 51.55
N LEU A 35 66.95 -30.07 52.14
CA LEU A 35 66.41 -29.18 53.17
C LEU A 35 65.36 -28.18 52.63
N ALA A 36 65.46 -27.80 51.34
CA ALA A 36 64.51 -26.90 50.69
C ALA A 36 63.23 -27.61 50.19
N LEU A 37 63.26 -28.93 49.99
CA LEU A 37 62.13 -29.71 49.46
C LEU A 37 60.78 -29.46 50.17
N PRO A 38 60.67 -29.44 51.51
CA PRO A 38 59.39 -29.19 52.17
C PRO A 38 58.76 -27.85 51.80
N ALA A 39 59.58 -26.81 51.64
CA ALA A 39 59.12 -25.48 51.25
C ALA A 39 58.70 -25.44 49.76
N ILE A 40 59.38 -26.21 48.90
CA ILE A 40 59.01 -26.36 47.48
C ILE A 40 57.68 -27.12 47.37
N VAL A 41 57.53 -28.23 48.10
CA VAL A 41 56.30 -29.04 48.12
C VAL A 41 55.12 -28.21 48.66
N ALA A 42 55.32 -27.42 49.71
CA ALA A 42 54.28 -26.52 50.22
C ALA A 42 53.85 -25.46 49.18
N ARG A 43 54.82 -24.85 48.47
CA ARG A 43 54.53 -23.92 47.37
C ARG A 43 53.80 -24.58 46.21
N LEU A 44 54.18 -25.81 45.85
CA LEU A 44 53.52 -26.59 44.80
C LEU A 44 52.08 -26.93 45.20
N ALA A 45 51.86 -27.36 46.45
CA ALA A 45 50.53 -27.65 46.98
C ALA A 45 49.63 -26.41 46.96
N GLN A 46 50.15 -25.25 47.35
CA GLN A 46 49.42 -23.99 47.28
C GLN A 46 49.08 -23.58 45.84
N ALA A 47 50.03 -23.69 44.90
CA ALA A 47 49.79 -23.40 43.49
C ALA A 47 48.77 -24.38 42.87
N GLN A 48 48.81 -25.66 43.28
CA GLN A 48 47.83 -26.66 42.88
C GLN A 48 46.43 -26.31 43.41
N GLU A 49 46.31 -25.91 44.67
CA GLU A 49 45.02 -25.51 45.27
C GLU A 49 44.40 -24.31 44.54
N GLN A 50 45.19 -23.27 44.25
CA GLN A 50 44.76 -22.11 43.47
C GLN A 50 44.32 -22.49 42.04
N THR A 51 45.03 -23.45 41.43
CA THR A 51 44.66 -23.97 40.10
C THR A 51 43.34 -24.74 40.15
N GLN A 52 43.13 -25.58 41.17
CA GLN A 52 41.88 -26.32 41.35
C GLN A 52 40.70 -25.37 41.59
N GLU A 53 40.89 -24.30 42.37
CA GLU A 53 39.86 -23.28 42.57
C GLU A 53 39.52 -22.55 41.27
N SER A 54 40.53 -22.17 40.50
CA SER A 54 40.36 -21.56 39.17
C SER A 54 39.60 -22.48 38.20
N LEU A 55 39.92 -23.78 38.21
CA LEU A 55 39.24 -24.78 37.38
C LEU A 55 37.78 -24.98 37.81
N ARG A 56 37.47 -24.99 39.11
CA ARG A 56 36.09 -25.06 39.60
C ARG A 56 35.28 -23.82 39.19
N SER A 57 35.89 -22.64 39.28
CA SER A 57 35.26 -21.39 38.84
C SER A 57 35.00 -21.38 37.33
N LEU A 58 35.95 -21.89 36.53
CA LEU A 58 35.79 -22.02 35.09
C LEU A 58 34.69 -23.03 34.74
N ALA A 59 34.66 -24.19 35.39
CA ALA A 59 33.61 -25.20 35.18
C ALA A 59 32.22 -24.62 35.45
N ALA A 60 32.05 -23.92 36.58
CA ALA A 60 30.77 -23.26 36.91
C ALA A 60 30.37 -22.20 35.86
N ARG A 61 31.32 -21.45 35.30
CA ARG A 61 31.06 -20.49 34.22
C ARG A 61 30.66 -21.19 32.92
N VAL A 62 31.28 -22.32 32.60
CA VAL A 62 30.93 -23.11 31.41
C VAL A 62 29.52 -23.68 31.55
N ASP A 63 29.15 -24.18 32.73
CA ASP A 63 27.80 -24.67 33.00
C ASP A 63 26.74 -23.56 32.88
N ASP A 64 27.02 -22.36 33.42
CA ASP A 64 26.12 -21.19 33.25
C ASP A 64 25.98 -20.79 31.77
N LEU A 65 27.06 -20.81 31.00
CA LEU A 65 27.02 -20.54 29.57
C LEU A 65 26.21 -21.59 28.82
N ALA A 66 26.34 -22.88 29.15
CA ALA A 66 25.56 -23.95 28.54
C ALA A 66 24.06 -23.74 28.75
N VAL A 67 23.64 -23.42 29.98
CA VAL A 67 22.23 -23.12 30.29
C VAL A 67 21.73 -21.90 29.52
N ARG A 68 22.53 -20.84 29.41
CA ARG A 68 22.15 -19.65 28.63
C ARG A 68 22.01 -19.95 27.14
N LEU A 69 22.87 -20.80 26.59
CA LEU A 69 22.79 -21.24 25.20
C LEU A 69 21.52 -22.04 24.94
N GLU A 70 21.17 -22.98 25.82
CA GLU A 70 19.91 -23.73 25.70
C GLU A 70 18.68 -22.80 25.71
N GLN A 71 18.67 -21.80 26.60
CA GLN A 71 17.60 -20.80 26.65
C GLN A 71 17.53 -19.95 25.37
N LEU A 72 18.68 -19.58 24.80
CA LEU A 72 18.73 -18.84 23.53
C LEU A 72 18.22 -19.70 22.37
N THR A 73 18.63 -20.97 22.28
CA THR A 73 18.15 -21.91 21.28
C THR A 73 16.63 -22.07 21.36
N ALA A 74 16.09 -22.27 22.56
CA ALA A 74 14.64 -22.38 22.76
C ALA A 74 13.88 -21.10 22.33
N ARG A 75 14.44 -19.91 22.61
CA ARG A 75 13.87 -18.64 22.15
C ARG A 75 13.94 -18.50 20.63
N MET A 76 15.03 -18.94 20.00
CA MET A 76 15.17 -18.94 18.54
C MET A 76 14.14 -19.86 17.89
N ASP A 77 13.93 -21.07 18.43
CA ASP A 77 12.90 -22.00 17.92
C ASP A 77 11.49 -21.39 18.02
N GLN A 78 11.19 -20.71 19.12
CA GLN A 78 9.92 -19.99 19.27
C GLN A 78 9.77 -18.86 18.25
N LEU A 79 10.83 -18.11 17.97
CA LEU A 79 10.81 -17.04 16.97
C LEU A 79 10.56 -17.59 15.56
N VAL A 80 11.18 -18.72 15.21
CA VAL A 80 10.93 -19.40 13.93
C VAL A 80 9.46 -19.78 13.81
N VAL A 81 8.86 -20.37 14.84
CA VAL A 81 7.42 -20.73 14.82
C VAL A 81 6.52 -19.50 14.66
N ILE A 82 6.82 -18.39 15.36
CA ILE A 82 6.06 -17.15 15.24
C ILE A 82 6.20 -16.57 13.83
N GLN A 83 7.42 -16.59 13.27
CA GLN A 83 7.70 -16.10 11.92
C GLN A 83 6.91 -16.90 10.87
N THR A 84 6.97 -18.23 10.91
CA THR A 84 6.21 -19.09 9.97
C THR A 84 4.71 -18.81 10.03
N ARG A 85 4.14 -18.66 11.23
CA ARG A 85 2.72 -18.29 11.39
C ARG A 85 2.40 -16.90 10.86
N ALA A 86 3.34 -15.96 10.93
CA ALA A 86 3.18 -14.62 10.39
C ALA A 86 3.19 -14.66 8.85
N GLU A 87 4.11 -15.42 8.26
CA GLU A 87 4.20 -15.65 6.81
C GLU A 87 2.91 -16.29 6.28
N GLU A 88 2.40 -17.35 6.91
CA GLU A 88 1.11 -17.97 6.53
C GLU A 88 -0.08 -17.01 6.62
N ARG A 89 -0.05 -16.05 7.57
CA ARG A 89 -1.09 -15.02 7.68
C ARG A 89 -0.96 -13.98 6.58
N LEU A 90 0.27 -13.60 6.21
CA LEU A 90 0.53 -12.69 5.10
C LEU A 90 0.07 -13.30 3.77
N GLU A 91 0.41 -14.55 3.48
CA GLU A 91 -0.04 -15.23 2.26
C GLU A 91 -1.58 -15.28 2.16
N ARG A 92 -2.27 -15.54 3.29
CA ARG A 92 -3.74 -15.52 3.34
C ARG A 92 -4.31 -14.12 3.09
N LEU A 93 -3.66 -13.08 3.61
CA LEU A 93 -4.08 -11.70 3.37
C LEU A 93 -3.84 -11.29 1.92
N GLU A 94 -2.69 -11.64 1.33
CA GLU A 94 -2.38 -11.39 -0.07
C GLU A 94 -3.39 -12.07 -1.00
N ALA A 95 -3.72 -13.33 -0.74
CA ALA A 95 -4.76 -14.05 -1.46
C ALA A 95 -6.14 -13.39 -1.31
N GLY A 96 -6.47 -12.89 -0.11
CA GLY A 96 -7.70 -12.14 0.14
C GLY A 96 -7.77 -10.84 -0.65
N ILE A 97 -6.69 -10.06 -0.66
CA ILE A 97 -6.57 -8.81 -1.41
C ILE A 97 -6.69 -9.06 -2.92
N ALA A 98 -6.04 -10.10 -3.44
CA ALA A 98 -6.12 -10.45 -4.87
C ALA A 98 -7.55 -10.80 -5.30
N ARG A 99 -8.30 -11.52 -4.45
CA ARG A 99 -9.73 -11.81 -4.69
C ARG A 99 -10.56 -10.54 -4.69
N LEU A 100 -10.39 -9.68 -3.68
CA LEU A 100 -11.10 -8.40 -3.59
C LEU A 100 -10.84 -7.51 -4.81
N ALA A 101 -9.59 -7.41 -5.26
CA ALA A 101 -9.24 -6.65 -6.45
C ALA A 101 -9.93 -7.19 -7.72
N THR A 102 -10.10 -8.51 -7.82
CA THR A 102 -10.78 -9.15 -8.95
C THR A 102 -12.28 -8.85 -8.92
N GLU A 103 -12.94 -9.02 -7.77
CA GLU A 103 -14.37 -8.68 -7.61
C GLU A 103 -14.63 -7.18 -7.83
N GLN A 104 -13.71 -6.31 -7.41
CA GLN A 104 -13.81 -4.87 -7.66
C GLN A 104 -13.72 -4.54 -9.15
N ARG A 105 -12.80 -5.17 -9.90
CA ARG A 105 -12.73 -4.98 -11.36
C ARG A 105 -14.01 -5.43 -12.05
N ARG A 106 -14.56 -6.58 -11.65
CA ARG A 106 -15.84 -7.09 -12.17
C ARG A 106 -16.98 -6.11 -11.89
N THR A 107 -17.10 -5.64 -10.66
CA THR A 107 -18.12 -4.66 -10.27
C THR A 107 -17.99 -3.37 -11.09
N ASN A 108 -16.77 -2.87 -11.29
CA ASN A 108 -16.52 -1.68 -12.10
C ASN A 108 -16.91 -1.89 -13.57
N GLN A 109 -16.67 -3.08 -14.13
CA GLN A 109 -17.10 -3.42 -15.50
C GLN A 109 -18.63 -3.47 -15.60
N GLU A 110 -19.30 -4.10 -14.64
CA GLU A 110 -20.77 -4.16 -14.60
C GLU A 110 -21.38 -2.76 -14.45
N LEU A 111 -20.80 -1.89 -13.60
CA LEU A 111 -21.21 -0.49 -13.47
C LEU A 111 -20.93 0.33 -14.73
N GLY A 112 -19.84 0.05 -15.44
CA GLY A 112 -19.52 0.65 -16.74
C GLY A 112 -20.60 0.32 -17.76
N ALA A 113 -20.93 -0.96 -17.93
CA ALA A 113 -21.97 -1.42 -18.84
C ALA A 113 -23.36 -0.84 -18.49
N LEU A 114 -23.70 -0.74 -17.20
CA LEU A 114 -24.93 -0.08 -16.77
C LEU A 114 -24.93 1.43 -17.08
N SER A 115 -23.80 2.10 -16.92
CA SER A 115 -23.67 3.53 -17.24
C SER A 115 -23.83 3.79 -18.74
N GLU A 116 -23.23 2.94 -19.58
CA GLU A 116 -23.39 2.97 -21.04
C GLU A 116 -24.84 2.76 -21.44
N LEU A 117 -25.53 1.76 -20.85
CA LEU A 117 -26.94 1.49 -21.14
C LEU A 117 -27.85 2.67 -20.76
N VAL A 118 -27.59 3.31 -19.61
CA VAL A 118 -28.34 4.51 -19.19
C VAL A 118 -28.05 5.70 -20.12
N GLY A 119 -26.80 5.85 -20.58
CA GLY A 119 -26.40 6.84 -21.57
C GLY A 119 -27.17 6.68 -22.88
N ALA A 120 -27.06 5.51 -23.51
CA ALA A 120 -27.75 5.18 -24.76
C ALA A 120 -29.27 5.40 -24.66
N ARG A 121 -29.87 5.07 -23.51
CA ARG A 121 -31.30 5.33 -23.28
C ARG A 121 -31.61 6.83 -23.18
N ALA A 122 -30.76 7.64 -22.55
CA ALA A 122 -30.94 9.08 -22.52
C ALA A 122 -30.83 9.70 -23.91
N GLU A 123 -29.92 9.20 -24.75
CA GLU A 123 -29.74 9.63 -26.14
C GLU A 123 -30.98 9.30 -26.99
N THR A 124 -31.49 8.07 -26.88
CA THR A 124 -32.71 7.65 -27.59
C THR A 124 -33.92 8.48 -27.15
N ASP A 125 -34.13 8.67 -25.84
CA ASP A 125 -35.24 9.48 -25.34
C ASP A 125 -35.08 10.95 -25.78
N ALA A 126 -33.85 11.47 -25.87
CA ALA A 126 -33.57 12.82 -26.35
C ALA A 126 -33.97 13.01 -27.82
N GLU A 127 -33.62 12.04 -28.68
CA GLU A 127 -33.98 12.05 -30.10
C GLU A 127 -35.50 12.08 -30.30
N ILE A 128 -36.22 11.17 -29.65
CA ILE A 128 -37.68 11.06 -29.74
C ILE A 128 -38.34 12.37 -29.30
N VAL A 129 -37.92 12.91 -28.16
CA VAL A 129 -38.50 14.15 -27.62
C VAL A 129 -38.16 15.34 -28.52
N LEU A 130 -36.92 15.44 -29.01
CA LEU A 130 -36.50 16.53 -29.89
C LEU A 130 -37.36 16.56 -31.15
N LEU A 131 -37.50 15.43 -31.86
CA LEU A 131 -38.30 15.36 -33.07
C LEU A 131 -39.75 15.79 -32.82
N THR A 132 -40.34 15.28 -31.72
CA THR A 132 -41.71 15.65 -31.32
C THR A 132 -41.85 17.16 -31.09
N VAL A 133 -40.89 17.77 -30.39
CA VAL A 133 -40.90 19.22 -30.08
C VAL A 133 -40.70 20.05 -31.36
N LEU A 134 -39.80 19.64 -32.25
CA LEU A 134 -39.55 20.32 -33.52
C LEU A 134 -40.80 20.31 -34.41
N GLU A 135 -41.47 19.17 -34.55
CA GLU A 135 -42.72 19.06 -35.30
C GLU A 135 -43.82 19.94 -34.73
N GLN A 136 -43.98 19.96 -33.39
CA GLN A 136 -44.96 20.82 -32.70
C GLN A 136 -44.73 22.32 -32.96
N HIS A 137 -43.47 22.72 -33.15
CA HIS A 137 -43.09 24.10 -33.45
C HIS A 137 -43.04 24.41 -34.96
N GLY A 138 -43.44 23.46 -35.82
CA GLY A 138 -43.53 23.65 -37.27
C GLY A 138 -42.20 23.58 -38.00
N TYR A 139 -41.16 22.99 -37.39
CA TYR A 139 -39.91 22.70 -38.10
C TYR A 139 -40.09 21.52 -39.05
N GLN A 140 -39.56 21.65 -40.27
CA GLN A 140 -39.50 20.55 -41.23
C GLN A 140 -38.18 19.79 -41.07
N ILE A 141 -38.25 18.51 -40.73
CA ILE A 141 -37.08 17.62 -40.66
C ILE A 141 -36.56 17.36 -42.09
N LEU A 142 -35.28 17.62 -42.34
CA LEU A 142 -34.68 17.51 -43.67
C LEU A 142 -33.99 16.17 -43.93
N ALA A 143 -33.54 15.50 -42.87
CA ALA A 143 -32.96 14.17 -42.89
C ALA A 143 -33.16 13.50 -41.52
N ASP A 144 -33.09 12.18 -41.49
CA ASP A 144 -33.18 11.42 -40.26
C ASP A 144 -32.08 11.83 -39.26
N PRO A 145 -32.37 11.82 -37.94
CA PRO A 145 -31.35 11.98 -36.93
C PRO A 145 -30.25 10.94 -37.12
N GLY A 146 -29.01 11.38 -37.20
CA GLY A 146 -27.85 10.50 -37.20
C GLY A 146 -27.03 10.72 -35.94
N PRO A 147 -26.45 9.67 -35.33
CA PRO A 147 -25.39 9.87 -34.36
C PRO A 147 -24.22 10.52 -35.12
N ILE A 148 -23.91 11.76 -34.78
CA ILE A 148 -22.76 12.43 -35.38
C ILE A 148 -21.56 12.08 -34.53
N ALA A 149 -20.65 11.28 -35.09
CA ALA A 149 -19.41 10.85 -34.45
C ALA A 149 -18.41 12.02 -34.31
N VAL A 150 -18.83 13.09 -33.65
CA VAL A 150 -17.99 14.18 -33.16
C VAL A 150 -17.79 13.92 -31.67
N ASP A 151 -16.91 12.96 -31.39
CA ASP A 151 -16.26 12.70 -30.10
C ASP A 151 -17.16 12.81 -28.84
N GLY A 152 -18.39 12.27 -28.89
CA GLY A 152 -19.32 12.23 -27.75
C GLY A 152 -19.79 13.59 -27.22
N GLU A 153 -19.66 14.65 -28.02
CA GLU A 153 -20.02 16.01 -27.60
C GLU A 153 -21.42 16.42 -28.03
N VAL A 154 -21.92 15.86 -29.13
CA VAL A 154 -23.32 15.97 -29.58
C VAL A 154 -23.91 14.59 -29.68
N ASP A 155 -24.96 14.36 -28.90
CA ASP A 155 -25.62 13.06 -28.83
C ASP A 155 -26.68 12.89 -29.91
N VAL A 156 -27.36 14.00 -30.29
CA VAL A 156 -28.34 14.03 -31.38
C VAL A 156 -28.15 15.29 -32.21
N ALA A 157 -28.15 15.15 -33.53
CA ALA A 157 -28.13 16.27 -34.45
C ALA A 157 -29.07 16.04 -35.62
N VAL A 158 -29.93 17.02 -35.88
CA VAL A 158 -30.98 16.92 -36.92
C VAL A 158 -30.97 18.18 -37.77
N PRO A 159 -30.82 18.06 -39.10
CA PRO A 159 -30.98 19.20 -39.98
C PRO A 159 -32.46 19.51 -40.12
N VAL A 160 -32.83 20.76 -39.85
CA VAL A 160 -34.21 21.23 -39.87
C VAL A 160 -34.34 22.48 -40.72
N ARG A 161 -35.53 22.72 -41.24
CA ARG A 161 -35.93 24.00 -41.79
C ARG A 161 -36.94 24.64 -40.86
N ASP A 162 -36.67 25.87 -40.44
CA ASP A 162 -37.59 26.64 -39.61
C ASP A 162 -38.83 27.13 -40.41
N PRO A 163 -39.89 27.62 -39.73
CA PRO A 163 -41.07 28.15 -40.41
C PRO A 163 -40.78 29.32 -41.37
N ASP A 164 -39.67 30.02 -41.18
CA ASP A 164 -39.20 31.12 -42.04
C ASP A 164 -38.40 30.62 -43.25
N GLY A 165 -38.22 29.30 -43.41
CA GLY A 165 -37.53 28.66 -44.52
C GLY A 165 -36.01 28.54 -44.38
N ARG A 166 -35.44 28.94 -43.24
CA ARG A 166 -33.99 28.87 -42.97
C ARG A 166 -33.59 27.46 -42.55
N GLN A 167 -32.46 27.00 -43.07
CA GLN A 167 -31.88 25.72 -42.66
C GLN A 167 -31.02 25.90 -41.42
N LEU A 168 -31.27 25.07 -40.41
CA LEU A 168 -30.61 25.07 -39.11
C LEU A 168 -30.26 23.63 -38.72
N TRP A 169 -29.42 23.48 -37.71
CA TRP A 169 -29.13 22.19 -37.09
C TRP A 169 -29.61 22.17 -35.64
N ALA A 170 -30.62 21.36 -35.33
CA ALA A 170 -31.00 21.12 -33.94
C ALA A 170 -30.00 20.13 -33.33
N VAL A 171 -29.30 20.55 -32.27
CA VAL A 171 -28.25 19.75 -31.62
C VAL A 171 -28.58 19.54 -30.15
N VAL A 172 -28.41 18.32 -29.65
CA VAL A 172 -28.73 17.95 -28.27
C VAL A 172 -27.53 17.31 -27.61
N GLN A 173 -27.29 17.70 -26.35
CA GLN A 173 -26.51 16.91 -25.41
C GLN A 173 -27.45 16.26 -24.38
N ALA A 174 -27.41 14.95 -24.25
CA ALA A 174 -28.19 14.12 -23.36
C ALA A 174 -27.41 13.76 -22.09
N LYS A 175 -28.09 13.85 -20.94
CA LYS A 175 -27.57 13.41 -19.64
C LYS A 175 -28.64 12.62 -18.89
N ALA A 176 -28.21 11.62 -18.10
CA ALA A 176 -29.13 10.93 -17.20
C ALA A 176 -29.73 11.88 -16.14
N ARG A 177 -28.92 12.83 -15.67
CA ARG A 177 -29.33 13.88 -14.73
C ARG A 177 -28.76 15.19 -15.24
N LEU A 178 -29.61 16.18 -15.45
CA LEU A 178 -29.24 17.47 -15.99
C LEU A 178 -29.27 18.53 -14.90
N HIS A 179 -28.10 19.09 -14.59
CA HIS A 179 -27.88 20.18 -13.65
C HIS A 179 -27.34 21.43 -14.36
N ARG A 180 -27.27 22.54 -13.63
CA ARG A 180 -26.69 23.80 -14.10
C ARG A 180 -25.26 23.64 -14.66
N ALA A 181 -24.45 22.81 -14.01
CA ALA A 181 -23.05 22.60 -14.42
C ALA A 181 -22.97 21.99 -15.83
N ASP A 182 -23.88 21.07 -16.15
CA ASP A 182 -23.93 20.40 -17.45
C ASP A 182 -24.33 21.39 -18.55
N VAL A 183 -25.39 22.18 -18.32
CA VAL A 183 -25.82 23.20 -19.29
C VAL A 183 -24.71 24.24 -19.53
N ARG A 184 -23.99 24.67 -18.49
CA ARG A 184 -22.84 25.58 -18.65
C ARG A 184 -21.69 24.96 -19.42
N ALA A 185 -21.39 23.69 -19.17
CA ALA A 185 -20.36 22.97 -19.91
C ALA A 185 -20.76 22.90 -21.40
N TRP A 186 -22.02 22.58 -21.68
CA TRP A 186 -22.56 22.52 -23.03
C TRP A 186 -22.46 23.87 -23.77
N VAL A 187 -22.89 24.95 -23.13
CA VAL A 187 -22.78 26.32 -23.66
C VAL A 187 -21.31 26.69 -23.94
N ARG A 188 -20.39 26.27 -23.08
CA ARG A 188 -18.95 26.51 -23.27
C ARG A 188 -18.42 25.75 -24.49
N SER A 189 -18.82 24.49 -24.66
CA SER A 189 -18.47 23.69 -25.83
C SER A 189 -18.99 24.33 -27.11
N LEU A 190 -20.27 24.71 -27.16
CA LEU A 190 -20.90 25.38 -28.31
C LEU A 190 -20.16 26.66 -28.75
N ARG A 191 -19.54 27.39 -27.82
CA ARG A 191 -18.76 28.62 -28.12
C ARG A 191 -17.32 28.33 -28.55
N SER A 192 -16.81 27.12 -28.32
CA SER A 192 -15.45 26.74 -28.70
C SER A 192 -15.30 26.70 -30.23
N ALA A 193 -14.29 27.39 -30.75
CA ALA A 193 -13.97 27.36 -32.18
C ALA A 193 -13.55 25.96 -32.64
N GLN A 194 -12.77 25.25 -31.82
CA GLN A 194 -12.33 23.88 -32.11
C GLN A 194 -13.53 22.92 -32.18
N PHE A 195 -14.52 23.11 -31.31
CA PHE A 195 -15.73 22.31 -31.32
C PHE A 195 -16.56 22.52 -32.58
N ARG A 196 -16.81 23.80 -32.94
CA ARG A 196 -17.54 24.14 -34.16
C ARG A 196 -16.83 23.66 -35.43
N SER A 197 -15.50 23.69 -35.46
CA SER A 197 -14.72 23.12 -36.57
C SER A 197 -14.99 21.62 -36.73
N ARG A 198 -14.96 20.85 -35.64
CA ARG A 198 -15.24 19.41 -35.67
C ARG A 198 -16.69 19.10 -36.07
N LEU A 199 -17.65 19.89 -35.58
CA LEU A 199 -19.05 19.79 -36.03
C LEU A 199 -19.18 20.00 -37.53
N ALA A 200 -18.54 21.03 -38.07
CA ALA A 200 -18.55 21.31 -39.50
C ALA A 200 -17.88 20.20 -40.32
N GLU A 201 -16.75 19.64 -39.85
CA GLU A 201 -16.11 18.46 -40.45
C GLU A 201 -17.03 17.23 -40.46
N GLY A 202 -17.86 17.09 -39.41
CA GLY A 202 -18.90 16.07 -39.31
C GLY A 202 -20.18 16.35 -40.12
N GLY A 203 -20.20 17.42 -40.93
CA GLY A 203 -21.36 17.79 -41.76
C GLY A 203 -22.39 18.69 -41.07
N VAL A 204 -22.21 19.03 -39.80
CA VAL A 204 -23.05 19.98 -39.05
C VAL A 204 -22.52 21.39 -39.25
N ALA A 205 -22.77 21.93 -40.43
CA ALA A 205 -22.41 23.29 -40.78
C ALA A 205 -23.67 24.15 -40.88
N GLY A 206 -23.80 25.14 -40.00
CA GLY A 206 -24.90 26.09 -40.03
C GLY A 206 -25.28 26.60 -38.64
N PRO A 207 -26.27 27.49 -38.54
CA PRO A 207 -26.72 28.00 -37.27
C PRO A 207 -27.31 26.84 -36.43
N LEU A 208 -26.79 26.68 -35.23
CA LEU A 208 -27.14 25.61 -34.31
C LEU A 208 -28.32 26.03 -33.46
N LEU A 209 -29.36 25.20 -33.36
CA LEU A 209 -30.44 25.34 -32.39
C LEU A 209 -30.12 24.41 -31.20
N PRO A 210 -29.54 24.93 -30.11
CA PRO A 210 -28.98 24.08 -29.06
C PRO A 210 -30.04 23.66 -28.05
N TYR A 211 -30.02 22.39 -27.71
CA TYR A 211 -30.79 21.79 -26.65
C TYR A 211 -29.90 21.00 -25.69
N ALA A 212 -30.37 20.84 -24.46
CA ALA A 212 -29.87 19.89 -23.49
C ALA A 212 -31.03 19.03 -22.98
N PHE A 213 -30.82 17.72 -22.97
CA PHE A 213 -31.81 16.75 -22.53
C PHE A 213 -31.39 16.11 -21.20
N GLY A 214 -32.36 15.92 -20.29
CA GLY A 214 -32.16 15.17 -19.07
C GLY A 214 -33.26 14.13 -18.83
N LEU A 215 -32.92 12.87 -18.54
CA LEU A 215 -33.93 11.92 -18.00
C LEU A 215 -34.53 12.44 -16.70
N ARG A 216 -33.71 13.10 -15.88
CA ARG A 216 -34.13 13.93 -14.75
C ARG A 216 -33.53 15.32 -14.89
N VAL A 217 -34.40 16.32 -15.06
CA VAL A 217 -34.01 17.73 -15.16
C VAL A 217 -34.26 18.41 -13.82
N TYR A 218 -33.23 19.08 -13.29
CA TYR A 218 -33.33 19.86 -12.06
C TYR A 218 -33.64 21.33 -12.36
N ARG A 219 -34.24 22.02 -11.39
CA ARG A 219 -34.67 23.43 -11.54
C ARG A 219 -33.52 24.36 -11.92
N ASP A 220 -32.33 24.11 -11.39
CA ASP A 220 -31.13 24.91 -11.66
C ASP A 220 -30.66 24.81 -13.12
N ALA A 221 -30.94 23.68 -13.79
CA ALA A 221 -30.68 23.51 -15.22
C ALA A 221 -31.67 24.30 -16.08
N GLU A 222 -32.95 24.34 -15.70
CA GLU A 222 -33.99 25.14 -16.38
C GLU A 222 -33.66 26.63 -16.32
N GLU A 223 -33.28 27.13 -15.13
CA GLU A 223 -32.84 28.49 -14.93
C GLU A 223 -31.63 28.84 -15.82
N GLU A 224 -30.65 27.94 -15.91
CA GLU A 224 -29.48 28.14 -16.76
C GLU A 224 -29.83 28.09 -18.26
N GLY A 225 -30.74 27.23 -18.68
CA GLY A 225 -31.25 27.20 -20.06
C GLY A 225 -31.88 28.53 -20.46
N LEU A 226 -32.74 29.09 -19.60
CA LEU A 226 -33.34 30.41 -19.80
C LEU A 226 -32.28 31.53 -19.90
N LEU A 227 -31.25 31.48 -19.06
CA LEU A 227 -30.17 32.48 -19.03
C LEU A 227 -29.27 32.40 -20.26
N SER A 228 -28.91 31.18 -20.67
CA SER A 228 -27.96 30.92 -21.75
C SER A 228 -28.59 30.86 -23.13
N GLY A 229 -29.91 30.70 -23.21
CA GLY A 229 -30.67 30.56 -24.45
C GLY A 229 -30.68 29.14 -25.03
N VAL A 230 -30.20 28.15 -24.27
CA VAL A 230 -30.25 26.72 -24.63
C VAL A 230 -31.60 26.14 -24.24
N GLY A 231 -32.23 25.41 -25.16
CA GLY A 231 -33.49 24.72 -24.88
C GLY A 231 -33.28 23.55 -23.93
N ILE A 232 -34.22 23.32 -23.02
CA ILE A 232 -34.15 22.22 -22.04
C ILE A 232 -35.27 21.24 -22.32
N LEU A 233 -34.90 20.01 -22.62
CA LEU A 233 -35.81 18.89 -22.87
C LEU A 233 -35.80 17.91 -21.70
N GLY A 234 -36.96 17.30 -21.44
CA GLY A 234 -37.08 16.15 -20.55
C GLY A 234 -38.01 15.09 -21.15
N PRO A 235 -38.26 13.97 -20.46
CA PRO A 235 -39.01 12.84 -21.03
C PRO A 235 -40.48 13.15 -21.38
N ARG A 236 -40.99 14.31 -20.98
CA ARG A 236 -42.37 14.75 -21.20
C ARG A 236 -42.48 15.87 -22.24
N GLY A 237 -41.39 16.21 -22.94
CA GLY A 237 -41.35 17.31 -23.90
C GLY A 237 -40.42 18.45 -23.47
N GLU A 238 -40.61 19.59 -24.12
CA GLU A 238 -39.85 20.80 -23.86
C GLU A 238 -40.22 21.44 -22.52
N ARG A 239 -39.20 21.79 -21.73
CA ARG A 239 -39.35 22.50 -20.46
C ARG A 239 -38.97 23.97 -20.58
N VAL A 240 -37.97 24.25 -21.41
CA VAL A 240 -37.50 25.61 -21.73
C VAL A 240 -37.25 25.68 -23.23
N PRO A 241 -37.86 26.61 -23.97
CA PRO A 241 -37.58 26.79 -25.39
C PRO A 241 -36.22 27.44 -25.62
N PRO A 242 -35.49 27.08 -26.69
CA PRO A 242 -34.27 27.76 -27.09
C PRO A 242 -34.58 29.18 -27.58
N ARG A 243 -33.64 30.11 -27.39
CA ARG A 243 -33.91 31.53 -27.66
C ARG A 243 -33.64 31.94 -29.11
N ALA A 244 -32.49 31.56 -29.64
CA ALA A 244 -32.09 31.83 -31.01
C ALA A 244 -30.99 30.85 -31.45
N PRO A 245 -30.87 30.57 -32.77
CA PRO A 245 -29.78 29.77 -33.28
C PRO A 245 -28.41 30.46 -33.04
N ILE A 246 -27.41 29.68 -32.65
CA ILE A 246 -26.02 30.10 -32.48
C ILE A 246 -25.30 29.97 -33.84
N ALA A 247 -24.69 31.06 -34.30
CA ALA A 247 -23.89 31.09 -35.54
C ALA A 247 -22.46 30.52 -35.35
#